data_AF-A0A4R4LI51-F1
#
_entry.id   AF-A0A4R4LI51-F1
#
_cell.length_a   1.000
_cell.length_b   1.000
_cell.length_c   1.000
_cell.angle_alpha   90.00
_cell.angle_beta   90.00
_cell.angle_gamma   90.00
#
_symmetry.space_group_name_H-M   'P 1'
#
loop_
_entity.id
_entity.type
_entity.pdbx_description
1 polymer ?
#
loop_
_entity_poly.entity_id
_entity_poly.type
_entity_poly.pdbx_seq_one_letter_code
_entity_poly.pdbx_strand_id
1 'polypeptide(L)'
;MRIRSGLTVLVLVAAGLVAGAGAGTAASTGAAATGSPYCGITWGSGAKAAGSLSSAPLVEVRTGRHDCFDRVVFEFAGPVSGYTVTYGETWTEGEGLPLSPYTAGDELLRVSLQAPAYDDGHAATVPYRVGEHAANVLRHRTLRDVVFGGSFEGYTTFAVGVRARLPFRVAVLSGPGAHSRIVLDVAHQWQE
;
A
#
# COMPACT_ATOMS: atom_id res chain seq x y z
N MET A 1 -7.72 -62.28 -42.94
CA MET A 1 -7.52 -63.74 -43.06
C MET A 1 -6.66 -64.19 -41.87
N ARG A 2 -7.25 -64.98 -40.95
CA ARG A 2 -6.66 -65.78 -39.83
C ARG A 2 -5.86 -65.01 -38.75
N ILE A 3 -6.39 -64.67 -37.56
CA ILE A 3 -6.81 -65.46 -36.36
C ILE A 3 -5.74 -66.41 -35.80
N ARG A 4 -5.33 -66.15 -34.54
CA ARG A 4 -5.18 -67.05 -33.36
C ARG A 4 -4.45 -66.27 -32.24
N SER A 5 -5.04 -65.82 -31.12
CA SER A 5 -5.83 -66.46 -30.04
C SER A 5 -5.01 -67.30 -29.04
N GLY A 6 -5.01 -66.84 -27.79
CA GLY A 6 -4.71 -67.55 -26.52
C GLY A 6 -4.74 -66.51 -25.39
N LEU A 7 -5.85 -66.25 -24.64
CA LEU A 7 -6.48 -67.06 -23.57
C LEU A 7 -5.43 -67.69 -22.64
N THR A 8 -5.38 -67.55 -21.31
CA THR A 8 -6.21 -66.98 -20.22
C THR A 8 -5.29 -67.06 -18.97
N VAL A 9 -5.46 -66.32 -17.87
CA VAL A 9 -6.31 -66.68 -16.71
C VAL A 9 -6.26 -65.54 -15.70
N LEU A 10 -7.45 -65.28 -15.18
CA LEU A 10 -7.90 -64.38 -14.13
C LEU A 10 -7.39 -64.79 -12.73
N VAL A 11 -6.95 -63.82 -11.91
CA VAL A 11 -7.05 -63.94 -10.45
C VAL A 11 -7.73 -62.69 -9.91
N LEU A 12 -9.00 -62.86 -9.56
CA LEU A 12 -9.77 -61.98 -8.69
C LEU A 12 -9.23 -62.08 -7.27
N VAL A 13 -8.90 -60.95 -6.65
CA VAL A 13 -8.90 -60.83 -5.18
C VAL A 13 -9.80 -59.65 -4.83
N ALA A 14 -10.92 -59.99 -4.20
CA ALA A 14 -11.84 -59.06 -3.59
C ALA A 14 -11.53 -58.91 -2.09
N ALA A 15 -12.03 -57.80 -1.54
CA ALA A 15 -12.32 -57.50 -0.14
C ALA A 15 -11.21 -56.84 0.71
N GLY A 16 -11.57 -55.66 1.22
CA GLY A 16 -10.84 -54.94 2.27
C GLY A 16 -11.29 -53.49 2.44
N LEU A 17 -12.58 -53.26 2.71
CA LEU A 17 -13.05 -51.98 3.26
C LEU A 17 -12.44 -51.81 4.65
N VAL A 18 -11.53 -50.85 4.81
CA VAL A 18 -11.13 -50.34 6.14
C VAL A 18 -11.51 -48.87 6.20
N ALA A 19 -12.61 -48.61 6.91
CA ALA A 19 -13.00 -47.28 7.35
C ALA A 19 -11.99 -46.81 8.41
N GLY A 20 -10.97 -46.06 7.96
CA GLY A 20 -10.07 -45.34 8.85
C GLY A 20 -10.69 -44.01 9.24
N ALA A 21 -11.32 -43.95 10.41
CA ALA A 21 -11.66 -42.71 11.09
C ALA A 21 -10.37 -42.00 11.52
N GLY A 22 -9.78 -41.22 10.62
CA GLY A 22 -8.66 -40.33 10.92
C GLY A 22 -9.18 -39.07 11.60
N ALA A 23 -8.87 -38.93 12.88
CA ALA A 23 -9.22 -37.78 13.71
C ALA A 23 -8.90 -36.45 12.99
N GLY A 24 -9.95 -35.64 12.80
CA GLY A 24 -9.78 -34.26 12.35
C GLY A 24 -8.94 -33.50 13.36
N THR A 25 -7.72 -33.15 12.99
CA THR A 25 -6.96 -32.09 13.65
C THR A 25 -7.72 -30.79 13.41
N ALA A 26 -8.62 -30.44 14.32
CA ALA A 26 -9.17 -29.10 14.39
C ALA A 26 -7.99 -28.14 14.56
N ALA A 27 -7.60 -27.50 13.45
CA ALA A 27 -6.70 -26.37 13.50
C ALA A 27 -7.36 -25.33 14.39
N SER A 28 -6.83 -25.15 15.60
CA SER A 28 -7.15 -24.02 16.43
C SER A 28 -6.59 -22.80 15.70
N THR A 29 -7.43 -22.14 14.91
CA THR A 29 -7.22 -20.73 14.56
C THR A 29 -7.33 -19.97 15.87
N GLY A 30 -6.23 -19.91 16.62
CA GLY A 30 -6.10 -19.02 17.75
C GLY A 30 -6.46 -17.63 17.25
N ALA A 31 -7.61 -17.11 17.68
CA ALA A 31 -7.93 -15.72 17.48
C ALA A 31 -6.77 -14.94 18.10
N ALA A 32 -6.00 -14.24 17.26
CA ALA A 32 -4.96 -13.35 17.74
C ALA A 32 -5.64 -12.45 18.77
N ALA A 33 -5.14 -12.49 20.02
CA ALA A 33 -5.60 -11.60 21.06
C ALA A 33 -5.40 -10.18 20.52
N THR A 34 -6.50 -9.53 20.17
CA THR A 34 -6.47 -8.14 19.76
C THR A 34 -6.42 -7.35 21.04
N GLY A 35 -5.26 -6.77 21.35
CA GLY A 35 -5.10 -5.78 22.41
C GLY A 35 -6.07 -4.63 22.18
N SER A 36 -6.25 -3.80 23.21
CA SER A 36 -7.14 -2.64 23.10
C SER A 36 -6.69 -1.76 21.92
N PRO A 37 -7.62 -1.27 21.07
CA PRO A 37 -7.24 -0.48 19.93
C PRO A 37 -6.55 0.80 20.40
N TYR A 38 -5.27 0.93 20.03
CA TYR A 38 -4.48 2.12 20.32
C TYR A 38 -5.21 3.36 19.80
N CYS A 39 -5.61 4.26 20.70
CA CYS A 39 -6.35 5.48 20.34
C CYS A 39 -7.64 5.22 19.53
N GLY A 40 -8.28 4.05 19.73
CA GLY A 40 -9.45 3.64 18.96
C GLY A 40 -9.15 3.33 17.48
N ILE A 41 -7.87 3.26 17.09
CA ILE A 41 -7.45 2.94 15.73
C ILE A 41 -7.65 1.45 15.47
N THR A 42 -8.46 1.14 14.46
CA THR A 42 -8.74 -0.21 13.97
C THR A 42 -8.14 -0.48 12.60
N TRP A 43 -7.28 0.41 12.11
CA TRP A 43 -6.66 0.29 10.78
C TRP A 43 -5.69 -0.89 10.74
N GLY A 44 -5.41 -1.38 9.54
CA GLY A 44 -4.38 -2.39 9.30
C GLY A 44 -3.42 -1.96 8.19
N SER A 45 -2.29 -2.65 8.08
CA SER A 45 -1.21 -2.35 7.12
C SER A 45 -1.44 -2.89 5.70
N GLY A 46 -2.60 -3.44 5.39
CA GLY A 46 -2.93 -3.90 4.03
C GLY A 46 -3.01 -2.75 3.04
N ALA A 47 -2.96 -3.05 1.74
CA ALA A 47 -3.05 -2.05 0.68
C ALA A 47 -4.33 -1.21 0.77
N LYS A 48 -4.26 0.05 0.35
CA LYS A 48 -5.40 0.97 0.27
C LYS A 48 -5.45 1.52 -1.15
N ALA A 49 -6.57 1.35 -1.84
CA ALA A 49 -6.78 1.93 -3.16
C ALA A 49 -8.22 2.41 -3.29
N ALA A 50 -8.43 3.54 -3.95
CA ALA A 50 -9.75 4.09 -4.22
C ALA A 50 -9.67 5.11 -5.37
N GLY A 51 -10.85 5.53 -5.84
CA GLY A 51 -11.01 6.66 -6.76
C GLY A 51 -10.55 6.40 -8.19
N SER A 52 -10.36 7.48 -8.93
CA SER A 52 -10.00 7.49 -10.34
C SER A 52 -8.99 8.59 -10.65
N LEU A 53 -8.43 8.53 -11.86
CA LEU A 53 -7.57 9.56 -12.42
C LEU A 53 -8.25 10.94 -12.38
N SER A 54 -7.49 11.97 -12.06
CA SER A 54 -7.88 13.38 -12.11
C SER A 54 -6.81 14.19 -12.85
N SER A 55 -7.23 15.29 -13.49
CA SER A 55 -6.32 16.29 -14.06
C SER A 55 -5.94 17.38 -13.07
N ALA A 56 -6.52 17.40 -11.86
CA ALA A 56 -6.21 18.41 -10.85
C ALA A 56 -4.76 18.24 -10.35
N PRO A 57 -3.88 19.24 -10.52
CA PRO A 57 -2.47 19.06 -10.20
C PRO A 57 -2.21 19.09 -8.71
N LEU A 58 -1.26 18.28 -8.25
CA LEU A 58 -0.65 18.37 -6.93
C LEU A 58 0.07 19.72 -6.82
N VAL A 59 -0.19 20.47 -5.76
CA VAL A 59 0.40 21.80 -5.55
C VAL A 59 1.19 21.90 -4.24
N GLU A 60 0.95 21.00 -3.29
CA GLU A 60 1.67 21.02 -2.02
C GLU A 60 1.74 19.64 -1.38
N VAL A 61 2.89 19.37 -0.74
CA VAL A 61 3.09 18.22 0.15
C VAL A 61 3.56 18.73 1.50
N ARG A 62 2.88 18.31 2.57
CA ARG A 62 3.24 18.70 3.93
C ARG A 62 2.99 17.57 4.92
N THR A 63 3.60 17.69 6.09
CA THR A 63 3.50 16.72 7.18
C THR A 63 2.86 17.35 8.42
N GLY A 64 2.20 16.52 9.22
CA GLY A 64 1.56 16.93 10.47
C GLY A 64 1.74 15.87 11.55
N ARG A 65 1.98 16.33 12.78
CA ARG A 65 2.08 15.48 13.96
C ARG A 65 0.76 15.47 14.70
N HIS A 66 0.26 14.30 15.04
CA HIS A 66 -0.90 14.11 15.91
C HIS A 66 -0.53 13.18 17.06
N ASP A 67 -1.35 13.14 18.11
CA ASP A 67 -1.06 12.34 19.30
C ASP A 67 -0.97 10.83 19.02
N CYS A 68 -1.70 10.38 17.99
CA CYS A 68 -1.86 8.97 17.67
C CYS A 68 -1.28 8.54 16.32
N PHE A 69 -0.93 9.49 15.46
CA PHE A 69 -0.44 9.23 14.11
C PHE A 69 0.36 10.41 13.60
N ASP A 70 1.24 10.13 12.64
CA ASP A 70 1.78 11.17 11.77
C ASP A 70 0.96 11.19 10.47
N ARG A 71 0.82 12.37 9.87
CA ARG A 71 0.07 12.59 8.63
C ARG A 71 0.97 13.15 7.54
N VAL A 72 0.86 12.60 6.33
CA VAL A 72 1.30 13.25 5.08
C VAL A 72 0.06 13.78 4.37
N VAL A 73 0.10 15.02 3.89
CA VAL A 73 -0.97 15.65 3.13
C VAL A 73 -0.47 15.96 1.73
N PHE A 74 -1.21 15.48 0.74
CA PHE A 74 -1.05 15.82 -0.67
C PHE A 74 -2.23 16.72 -1.05
N GLU A 75 -1.97 17.99 -1.35
CA GLU A 75 -3.00 18.98 -1.71
C GLU A 75 -3.02 19.25 -3.21
N PHE A 76 -4.21 19.27 -3.78
CA PHE A 76 -4.45 19.37 -5.22
C PHE A 76 -5.33 20.58 -5.54
N ALA A 77 -5.02 21.26 -6.65
CA ALA A 77 -5.77 22.40 -7.16
C ALA A 77 -7.05 21.95 -7.92
N GLY A 78 -7.89 21.17 -7.25
CA GLY A 78 -9.15 20.66 -7.80
C GLY A 78 -9.59 19.36 -7.13
N PRO A 79 -10.68 18.75 -7.63
CA PRO A 79 -11.20 17.50 -7.10
C PRO A 79 -10.27 16.32 -7.40
N VAL A 80 -9.96 15.55 -6.36
CA VAL A 80 -9.23 14.27 -6.49
C VAL A 80 -9.87 13.19 -5.62
N SER A 81 -9.72 11.94 -6.04
CA SER A 81 -10.14 10.78 -5.25
C SER A 81 -9.21 9.58 -5.40
N GLY A 82 -8.41 9.55 -6.47
CA GLY A 82 -7.61 8.41 -6.88
C GLY A 82 -6.28 8.25 -6.16
N TYR A 83 -6.07 7.08 -5.53
CA TYR A 83 -4.79 6.70 -4.94
C TYR A 83 -4.63 5.18 -4.87
N THR A 84 -3.37 4.75 -4.80
CA THR A 84 -2.96 3.41 -4.36
C THR A 84 -1.80 3.55 -3.39
N VAL A 85 -1.92 2.95 -2.20
CA VAL A 85 -0.88 2.95 -1.16
C VAL A 85 -0.66 1.53 -0.67
N THR A 86 0.58 1.07 -0.75
CA THR A 86 1.00 -0.26 -0.28
C THR A 86 2.39 -0.17 0.33
N TYR A 87 2.68 -1.06 1.28
CA TYR A 87 4.07 -1.24 1.68
C TYR A 87 4.85 -2.00 0.60
N GLY A 88 6.12 -1.65 0.42
CA GLY A 88 7.05 -2.34 -0.48
C GLY A 88 7.98 -1.39 -1.21
N GLU A 89 8.77 -1.96 -2.12
CA GLU A 89 9.65 -1.20 -3.01
C GLU A 89 8.86 -0.15 -3.81
N THR A 90 9.49 0.99 -4.05
CA THR A 90 8.95 2.10 -4.84
C THR A 90 9.95 2.44 -5.93
N TRP A 91 9.45 2.85 -7.10
CA TRP A 91 10.29 3.19 -8.24
C TRP A 91 9.99 4.60 -8.72
N THR A 92 10.96 5.22 -9.39
CA THR A 92 10.74 6.48 -10.09
C THR A 92 9.79 6.28 -11.27
N GLU A 93 8.95 7.29 -11.52
CA GLU A 93 8.08 7.31 -12.69
C GLU A 93 8.89 7.50 -13.97
N GLY A 94 8.48 6.83 -15.04
CA GLY A 94 9.13 6.86 -16.36
C GLY A 94 10.44 6.07 -16.46
N GLU A 95 11.34 6.18 -15.47
CA GLU A 95 12.68 5.54 -15.51
C GLU A 95 12.74 4.19 -14.79
N GLY A 96 11.97 4.00 -13.70
CA GLY A 96 11.92 2.73 -12.98
C GLY A 96 13.10 2.45 -12.06
N LEU A 97 13.81 3.49 -11.58
CA LEU A 97 14.88 3.33 -10.60
C LEU A 97 14.31 3.09 -9.18
N PRO A 98 14.89 2.18 -8.38
CA PRO A 98 14.42 1.93 -7.02
C PRO A 98 14.68 3.13 -6.11
N LEU A 99 13.70 3.47 -5.27
CA LEU A 99 13.77 4.56 -4.30
C LEU A 99 14.15 4.10 -2.89
N SER A 100 14.05 2.80 -2.59
CA SER A 100 14.42 2.29 -1.26
C SER A 100 15.85 2.68 -0.79
N PRO A 101 16.91 2.74 -1.64
CA PRO A 101 18.24 3.12 -1.16
C PRO A 101 18.36 4.59 -0.73
N TYR A 102 17.41 5.43 -1.14
CA TYR A 102 17.42 6.89 -0.93
C TYR A 102 16.34 7.35 0.05
N THR A 103 15.48 6.44 0.50
CA THR A 103 14.35 6.77 1.38
C THR A 103 14.66 6.29 2.79
N ALA A 104 14.77 7.22 3.74
CA ALA A 104 15.04 6.84 5.13
C ALA A 104 13.83 6.15 5.79
N GLY A 105 14.05 5.03 6.47
CA GLY A 105 13.02 4.27 7.18
C GLY A 105 13.31 2.79 7.18
N ASP A 106 12.67 2.05 8.10
CA ASP A 106 12.82 0.59 8.16
C ASP A 106 11.80 -0.11 7.23
N GLU A 107 10.69 0.57 6.94
CA GLU A 107 9.66 0.13 6.00
C GLU A 107 9.24 1.29 5.10
N LEU A 108 8.79 0.95 3.89
CA LEU A 108 8.47 1.93 2.85
C LEU A 108 7.01 1.78 2.39
N LEU A 109 6.28 2.89 2.40
CA LEU A 109 4.97 2.99 1.75
C LEU A 109 5.14 3.58 0.36
N ARG A 110 4.87 2.77 -0.66
CA ARG A 110 4.67 3.23 -2.04
C ARG A 110 3.33 3.95 -2.11
N VAL A 111 3.37 5.24 -2.41
CA VAL A 111 2.18 6.07 -2.62
C VAL A 111 2.13 6.44 -4.09
N SER A 112 1.07 6.01 -4.78
CA SER A 112 0.76 6.42 -6.15
C SER A 112 -0.55 7.21 -6.14
N LEU A 113 -0.46 8.49 -6.46
CA LEU A 113 -1.58 9.42 -6.56
C LEU A 113 -2.01 9.45 -8.02
N GLN A 114 -3.30 9.26 -8.30
CA GLN A 114 -3.83 9.27 -9.66
C GLN A 114 -4.20 10.71 -10.06
N ALA A 115 -3.21 11.58 -9.94
CA ALA A 115 -3.28 12.99 -10.31
C ALA A 115 -1.87 13.49 -10.65
N PRO A 116 -1.72 14.41 -11.62
CA PRO A 116 -0.41 14.91 -12.04
C PRO A 116 0.22 15.84 -10.99
N ALA A 117 1.53 16.05 -11.08
CA ALA A 117 2.25 17.14 -10.40
C ALA A 117 2.77 18.18 -11.40
N TYR A 118 1.98 18.40 -12.45
CA TYR A 118 2.22 19.38 -13.51
C TYR A 118 0.88 19.95 -14.00
N ASP A 119 0.91 21.15 -14.56
CA ASP A 119 -0.25 21.83 -15.12
C ASP A 119 -0.53 21.44 -16.59
N ASP A 120 -1.56 22.00 -17.21
CA ASP A 120 -1.91 21.73 -18.62
C ASP A 120 -0.78 22.11 -19.61
N GLY A 121 0.11 23.03 -19.21
CA GLY A 121 1.32 23.41 -19.94
C GLY A 121 2.50 22.47 -19.69
N HIS A 122 2.33 21.40 -18.92
CA HIS A 122 3.36 20.45 -18.48
C HIS A 122 4.46 21.11 -17.63
N ALA A 123 4.18 22.27 -17.04
CA ALA A 123 5.07 22.88 -16.07
C ALA A 123 4.86 22.21 -14.70
N ALA A 124 5.96 21.91 -14.01
CA ALA A 124 5.90 21.33 -12.67
C ALA A 124 5.18 22.28 -11.69
N THR A 125 4.21 21.75 -10.94
CA THR A 125 3.42 22.51 -9.95
C THR A 125 3.94 22.37 -8.53
N VAL A 126 5.05 21.64 -8.36
CA VAL A 126 5.74 21.38 -7.10
C VAL A 126 7.24 21.65 -7.28
N PRO A 127 7.96 22.08 -6.23
CA PRO A 127 9.31 22.60 -6.39
C PRO A 127 10.39 21.51 -6.46
N TYR A 128 10.06 20.27 -6.09
CA TYR A 128 11.04 19.20 -5.94
C TYR A 128 11.28 18.40 -7.23
N ARG A 129 12.47 17.82 -7.34
CA ARG A 129 12.88 16.89 -8.42
C ARG A 129 12.78 15.44 -7.98
N VAL A 130 12.80 14.53 -8.96
CA VAL A 130 12.80 13.09 -8.69
C VAL A 130 13.99 12.74 -7.75
N GLY A 131 13.70 12.01 -6.67
CA GLY A 131 14.67 11.65 -5.64
C GLY A 131 14.84 12.69 -4.51
N GLU A 132 14.23 13.87 -4.60
CA GLU A 132 14.31 14.85 -3.52
C GLU A 132 13.31 14.58 -2.39
N HIS A 133 13.70 14.99 -1.17
CA HIS A 133 12.89 14.90 0.04
C HIS A 133 11.84 16.02 0.08
N ALA A 134 10.60 15.68 -0.24
CA ALA A 134 9.50 16.61 -0.46
C ALA A 134 8.97 17.27 0.83
N ALA A 135 9.26 16.73 2.01
CA ALA A 135 8.79 17.29 3.27
C ALA A 135 9.75 17.06 4.43
N ASN A 136 9.77 18.01 5.38
CA ASN A 136 10.51 17.86 6.62
C ASN A 136 9.77 16.93 7.59
N VAL A 137 10.46 15.90 8.08
CA VAL A 137 9.93 14.92 9.03
C VAL A 137 10.57 15.03 10.42
N LEU A 138 11.32 16.09 10.70
CA LEU A 138 11.94 16.34 11.99
C LEU A 138 10.90 16.25 13.12
N ARG A 139 11.25 15.53 14.19
CA ARG A 139 10.42 15.27 15.39
C ARG A 139 9.15 14.44 15.15
N HIS A 140 8.95 13.86 13.96
CA HIS A 140 7.89 12.88 13.76
C HIS A 140 8.25 11.55 14.44
N ARG A 141 7.26 10.91 15.07
CA ARG A 141 7.49 9.68 15.84
C ARG A 141 7.63 8.48 14.90
N THR A 142 6.84 8.45 13.83
CA THR A 142 6.72 7.37 12.85
C THR A 142 7.36 7.70 11.51
N LEU A 143 7.12 8.89 10.94
CA LEU A 143 7.67 9.27 9.63
C LEU A 143 9.19 9.41 9.69
N ARG A 144 9.84 8.95 8.63
CA ARG A 144 11.30 8.99 8.46
C ARG A 144 11.73 9.64 7.16
N ASP A 145 10.87 9.64 6.14
CA ASP A 145 11.11 10.37 4.91
C ASP A 145 9.85 10.52 4.06
N VAL A 146 9.87 11.45 3.12
CA VAL A 146 8.88 11.59 2.03
C VAL A 146 9.64 11.96 0.77
N VAL A 147 9.93 10.98 -0.08
CA VAL A 147 10.76 11.16 -1.30
C VAL A 147 9.87 11.21 -2.53
N PHE A 148 10.07 12.20 -3.39
CA PHE A 148 9.34 12.34 -4.64
C PHE A 148 9.85 11.36 -5.71
N GLY A 149 8.96 10.50 -6.20
CA GLY A 149 9.25 9.53 -7.25
C GLY A 149 8.98 10.03 -8.67
N GLY A 150 8.43 11.24 -8.83
CA GLY A 150 8.12 11.81 -10.14
C GLY A 150 6.63 11.81 -10.46
N SER A 151 6.31 12.41 -11.60
CA SER A 151 4.95 12.45 -12.15
C SER A 151 4.99 12.19 -13.65
N PHE A 152 4.22 11.22 -14.12
CA PHE A 152 4.16 10.79 -15.51
C PHE A 152 2.76 10.26 -15.84
N GLU A 153 2.21 10.60 -17.00
CA GLU A 153 0.89 10.13 -17.50
C GLU A 153 -0.28 10.31 -16.49
N GLY A 154 -0.21 11.35 -15.65
CA GLY A 154 -1.22 11.63 -14.63
C GLY A 154 -1.07 10.82 -13.33
N TYR A 155 0.02 10.06 -13.17
CA TYR A 155 0.37 9.39 -11.92
C TYR A 155 1.52 10.12 -11.25
N THR A 156 1.40 10.35 -9.94
CA THR A 156 2.44 10.97 -9.13
C THR A 156 2.83 10.04 -8.00
N THR A 157 4.11 9.67 -7.93
CA THR A 157 4.59 8.69 -6.96
C THR A 157 5.41 9.33 -5.85
N PHE A 158 5.25 8.83 -4.63
CA PHE A 158 6.10 9.10 -3.48
C PHE A 158 6.51 7.80 -2.81
N ALA A 159 7.74 7.81 -2.30
CA ALA A 159 8.24 6.83 -1.36
C ALA A 159 8.14 7.44 0.05
N VAL A 160 7.27 6.92 0.90
CA VAL A 160 7.09 7.41 2.29
C VAL A 160 7.75 6.44 3.25
N GLY A 161 8.90 6.83 3.78
CA GLY A 161 9.66 6.04 4.72
C GLY A 161 9.07 6.13 6.13
N VAL A 162 8.90 4.97 6.79
CA VAL A 162 8.37 4.87 8.15
C VAL A 162 9.26 3.99 9.00
N ARG A 163 9.21 4.20 10.31
CA ARG A 163 10.04 3.47 11.28
C ARG A 163 9.77 1.97 11.40
N ALA A 164 8.64 1.49 10.91
CA ALA A 164 8.19 0.10 10.99
C ALA A 164 6.89 -0.07 10.20
N ARG A 165 6.51 -1.32 9.93
CA ARG A 165 5.22 -1.66 9.34
C ARG A 165 4.11 -1.42 10.36
N LEU A 166 3.43 -0.30 10.21
CA LEU A 166 2.41 0.20 11.12
C LEU A 166 1.04 0.30 10.43
N PRO A 167 -0.05 0.30 11.22
CA PRO A 167 -1.38 0.59 10.69
C PRO A 167 -1.42 1.95 10.01
N PHE A 168 -2.09 2.02 8.86
CA PHE A 168 -2.30 3.27 8.17
C PHE A 168 -3.69 3.33 7.54
N ARG A 169 -4.15 4.56 7.29
CA ARG A 169 -5.32 4.82 6.44
C ARG A 169 -4.99 5.88 5.42
N VAL A 170 -5.83 5.93 4.40
CA VAL A 170 -5.85 7.02 3.42
C VAL A 170 -7.26 7.60 3.40
N ALA A 171 -7.37 8.92 3.35
CA ALA A 171 -8.66 9.59 3.25
C ALA A 171 -8.58 10.77 2.27
N VAL A 172 -9.71 11.07 1.64
CA VAL A 172 -9.90 12.28 0.83
C VAL A 172 -10.59 13.31 1.71
N LEU A 173 -10.04 14.52 1.77
CA LEU A 173 -10.57 15.64 2.54
C LEU A 173 -10.75 16.86 1.63
N SER A 174 -11.66 17.75 1.99
CA SER A 174 -11.72 19.08 1.38
C SER A 174 -10.47 19.89 1.72
N GLY A 175 -9.98 20.63 0.72
CA GLY A 175 -8.96 21.67 0.87
C GLY A 175 -9.59 23.07 0.91
N PRO A 176 -8.75 24.13 0.90
CA PRO A 176 -9.22 25.50 0.79
C PRO A 176 -9.86 25.74 -0.59
N GLY A 177 -10.99 26.45 -0.62
CA GLY A 177 -11.70 26.74 -1.87
C GLY A 177 -12.11 25.47 -2.61
N ALA A 178 -11.66 25.33 -3.87
CA ALA A 178 -11.93 24.18 -4.72
C ALA A 178 -10.90 23.04 -4.57
N HIS A 179 -9.91 23.20 -3.68
CA HIS A 179 -8.86 22.21 -3.50
C HIS A 179 -9.42 20.94 -2.84
N SER A 180 -8.73 19.84 -3.09
CA SER A 180 -8.92 18.58 -2.38
C SER A 180 -7.59 18.09 -1.83
N ARG A 181 -7.65 17.20 -0.84
CA ARG A 181 -6.48 16.64 -0.18
C ARG A 181 -6.61 15.14 -0.12
N ILE A 182 -5.54 14.43 -0.45
CA ILE A 182 -5.37 13.03 -0.07
C ILE A 182 -4.44 13.03 1.14
N VAL A 183 -4.86 12.40 2.23
CA VAL A 183 -4.05 12.29 3.45
C VAL A 183 -3.69 10.84 3.72
N LEU A 184 -2.42 10.60 4.05
CA LEU A 184 -1.90 9.34 4.54
C LEU A 184 -1.63 9.49 6.03
N ASP A 185 -2.39 8.79 6.86
CA ASP A 185 -2.19 8.75 8.31
C ASP A 185 -1.52 7.43 8.69
N VAL A 186 -0.37 7.50 9.36
CA VAL A 186 0.36 6.33 9.85
C VAL A 186 0.37 6.35 11.38
N ALA A 187 -0.24 5.33 11.99
CA ALA A 187 -0.35 5.23 13.43
C ALA A 187 1.05 5.15 14.09
N HIS A 188 1.14 5.61 15.33
CA HIS A 188 2.39 5.49 16.07
C HIS A 188 2.71 4.07 16.52
N GLN A 189 1.71 3.24 16.76
CA GLN A 189 1.93 1.88 17.24
C GLN A 189 0.79 0.96 16.82
N TRP A 190 1.04 -0.33 16.92
CA TRP A 190 -0.01 -1.33 17.00
C TRP A 190 -0.74 -1.20 18.34
N GLN A 191 -1.75 -2.04 18.57
CA GLN A 191 -2.58 -2.12 19.79
C GLN A 191 -1.79 -1.94 21.10
N GLU A 192 -2.47 -1.47 22.15
CA GLU A 192 -1.93 -1.39 23.51
C GLU A 192 -1.89 -2.75 24.22
#